data_AF-A0A537WCV9-F1
#
_entry.id   AF-A0A537WCV9-F1
#
_cell.length_a   1.000
_cell.length_b   1.000
_cell.length_c   1.000
_cell.angle_alpha   90.00
_cell.angle_beta   90.00
_cell.angle_gamma   90.00
#
_symmetry.space_group_name_H-M   'P 1'
#
loop_
_entity.id
_entity.type
_entity.pdbx_description
1 polymer ?
#
loop_
_entity_poly.entity_id
_entity_poly.type
_entity_poly.pdbx_seq_one_letter_code
_entity_poly.pdbx_strand_id
1 'polypeptide(L)'
;MNAFYEHHKDSIRFGYRCFDRILLNGLIQPFQQPERMVGFFSTYRHLHPVSRDILRGTAEQFQLWVKEQAEKWNAPIVEPPRGRRDEFVDPSFRDARPDQVVVILKAREPARIMTAIGDKKVNRWHLQIADRWVVQYNFYISDQYWGRMFVRMCPYLPFSARVCLNQHHWLANRMREEGIDFQQCSNAFLRCGAPERLQQLADTLTAEDLASCGRKWLARLTP
;
A
#
# COMPACT_ATOMS: atom_id res chain seq x y z
N MET A 1 -3.89 -35.39 7.59
CA MET A 1 -5.28 -35.13 8.03
C MET A 1 -5.24 -33.92 8.96
N ASN A 2 -6.06 -32.90 8.73
CA ASN A 2 -5.99 -31.64 9.48
C ASN A 2 -6.75 -31.77 10.81
N ALA A 3 -6.03 -31.80 11.94
CA ALA A 3 -6.61 -31.98 13.28
C ALA A 3 -7.66 -30.92 13.65
N PHE A 4 -7.50 -29.69 13.14
CA PHE A 4 -8.49 -28.62 13.31
C PHE A 4 -9.81 -28.96 12.60
N TYR A 5 -9.73 -29.44 11.36
CA TYR A 5 -10.91 -29.82 10.60
C TYR A 5 -11.65 -30.96 11.28
N GLU A 6 -10.96 -32.02 11.69
CA GLU A 6 -11.62 -33.15 12.36
C GLU A 6 -12.32 -32.75 13.66
N HIS A 7 -11.73 -31.84 14.43
CA HIS A 7 -12.33 -31.36 15.67
C HIS A 7 -13.54 -30.43 15.45
N HIS A 8 -13.54 -29.66 14.37
CA HIS A 8 -14.55 -28.61 14.13
C HIS A 8 -15.48 -28.87 12.95
N LYS A 9 -15.38 -30.01 12.26
CA LYS A 9 -16.15 -30.32 11.03
C LYS A 9 -17.66 -30.10 11.19
N ASP A 10 -18.22 -30.44 12.34
CA ASP A 10 -19.65 -30.28 12.63
C ASP A 10 -20.06 -28.79 12.76
N SER A 11 -19.10 -27.90 13.00
CA SER A 11 -19.29 -26.45 13.02
C SER A 11 -18.94 -25.76 11.69
N ILE A 12 -18.36 -26.47 10.72
CA ILE A 12 -17.92 -25.90 9.44
C ILE A 12 -19.04 -26.07 8.41
N ARG A 13 -19.53 -24.95 7.87
CA ARG A 13 -20.58 -24.97 6.84
C ARG A 13 -20.06 -25.23 5.43
N PHE A 14 -18.91 -24.68 5.10
CA PHE A 14 -18.23 -24.84 3.81
C PHE A 14 -16.75 -24.42 3.96
N GLY A 15 -15.92 -24.85 3.01
CA GLY A 15 -14.51 -24.45 2.91
C GLY A 15 -14.25 -23.74 1.58
N TYR A 16 -13.30 -22.81 1.59
CA TYR A 16 -12.78 -22.15 0.39
C TYR A 16 -11.31 -21.80 0.62
N ARG A 17 -10.58 -21.56 -0.47
CA ARG A 17 -9.16 -21.21 -0.47
C ARG A 17 -8.97 -19.89 -1.19
N CYS A 18 -8.42 -18.93 -0.48
CA CYS A 18 -7.98 -17.64 -1.01
C CYS A 18 -6.85 -17.11 -0.11
N PHE A 19 -6.09 -16.10 -0.55
CA PHE A 19 -5.14 -15.44 0.34
C PHE A 19 -5.83 -14.39 1.21
N ASP A 20 -5.35 -14.24 2.44
CA ASP A 20 -5.88 -13.23 3.35
C ASP A 20 -5.46 -11.82 2.93
N ARG A 21 -4.16 -11.54 3.00
CA ARG A 21 -3.57 -10.28 2.55
C ARG A 21 -2.28 -10.57 1.81
N ILE A 22 -2.05 -9.87 0.70
CA ILE A 22 -0.78 -9.90 -0.02
C ILE A 22 -0.20 -8.49 -0.09
N LEU A 23 1.12 -8.40 0.08
CA LEU A 23 1.86 -7.14 0.05
C LEU A 23 2.76 -7.11 -1.19
N LEU A 24 2.45 -6.22 -2.13
CA LEU A 24 3.27 -5.97 -3.30
C LEU A 24 4.26 -4.84 -2.96
N ASN A 25 5.56 -5.07 -3.18
CA ASN A 25 6.58 -4.05 -2.96
C ASN A 25 6.85 -3.28 -4.26
N GLY A 26 6.58 -1.98 -4.27
CA GLY A 26 6.93 -1.06 -5.34
C GLY A 26 8.34 -0.52 -5.13
N LEU A 27 9.20 -0.68 -6.14
CA LEU A 27 10.61 -0.32 -6.09
C LEU A 27 11.06 0.28 -7.43
N ILE A 28 11.78 1.39 -7.39
CA ILE A 28 12.56 1.86 -8.54
C ILE A 28 13.91 1.16 -8.48
N GLN A 29 14.08 0.09 -9.27
CA GLN A 29 15.26 -0.79 -9.21
C GLN A 29 16.60 -0.02 -9.36
N PRO A 30 16.77 0.90 -10.33
CA PRO A 30 18.02 1.65 -10.46
C PRO A 30 18.37 2.47 -9.21
N PHE A 31 17.36 2.93 -8.46
CA PHE A 31 17.57 3.81 -7.31
C PHE A 31 18.00 3.04 -6.04
N GLN A 32 18.02 1.70 -6.10
CA GLN A 32 18.55 0.85 -5.04
C GLN A 32 20.09 0.84 -4.99
N GLN A 33 20.75 1.52 -5.93
CA GLN A 33 22.22 1.62 -6.01
C GLN A 33 22.62 3.10 -5.88
N PRO A 34 23.37 3.49 -4.82
CA PRO A 34 23.82 4.87 -4.64
C PRO A 34 24.54 5.46 -5.84
N GLU A 35 25.35 4.67 -6.54
CA GLU A 35 26.15 5.10 -7.69
C GLU A 35 25.26 5.52 -8.86
N ARG A 36 24.20 4.75 -9.12
CA ARG A 36 23.19 5.09 -10.12
C ARG A 36 22.43 6.36 -9.76
N MET A 37 22.20 6.62 -8.47
CA MET A 37 21.59 7.87 -8.01
C MET A 37 22.51 9.08 -8.21
N VAL A 38 23.82 8.93 -7.94
CA VAL A 38 24.81 9.98 -8.25
C VAL A 38 24.79 10.29 -9.75
N GLY A 39 24.83 9.26 -10.59
CA GLY A 39 24.73 9.42 -12.05
C GLY A 39 23.42 10.09 -12.47
N PHE A 40 22.28 9.70 -11.89
CA PHE A 40 20.98 10.30 -12.20
C PHE A 40 20.93 11.79 -11.89
N PHE A 41 21.34 12.19 -10.68
CA PHE A 41 21.34 13.60 -10.28
C PHE A 41 22.34 14.43 -11.08
N SER A 42 23.52 13.88 -11.36
CA SER A 42 24.55 14.58 -12.14
C SER A 42 24.12 14.78 -13.60
N THR A 43 23.73 13.69 -14.28
CA THR A 43 23.46 13.70 -15.72
C THR A 43 22.13 14.34 -16.07
N TYR A 44 21.05 14.02 -15.35
CA TYR A 44 19.69 14.44 -15.72
C TYR A 44 19.16 15.62 -14.91
N ARG A 45 19.73 15.89 -13.73
CA ARG A 45 19.29 16.99 -12.87
C ARG A 45 20.33 18.10 -12.74
N HIS A 46 21.55 17.89 -13.25
CA HIS A 46 22.68 18.82 -13.13
C HIS A 46 22.97 19.22 -11.66
N LEU A 47 22.77 18.27 -10.73
CA LEU A 47 22.97 18.44 -9.30
C LEU A 47 24.11 17.54 -8.83
N HIS A 48 25.30 18.11 -8.65
CA HIS A 48 26.46 17.41 -8.12
C HIS A 48 27.37 18.37 -7.33
N PRO A 49 27.88 17.98 -6.14
CA PRO A 49 27.65 16.72 -5.43
C PRO A 49 26.25 16.62 -4.81
N VAL A 50 25.74 15.39 -4.67
CA VAL A 50 24.40 15.14 -4.12
C VAL A 50 24.43 15.28 -2.60
N SER A 51 24.02 16.45 -2.11
CA SER A 51 23.98 16.78 -0.69
C SER A 51 22.73 16.25 0.02
N ARG A 52 22.74 16.29 1.36
CA ARG A 52 21.57 15.98 2.18
C ARG A 52 20.38 16.91 1.90
N ASP A 53 20.66 18.18 1.58
CA ASP A 53 19.64 19.19 1.31
C ASP A 53 18.90 18.86 -0.01
N ILE A 54 19.59 18.35 -1.03
CA ILE A 54 18.98 17.88 -2.30
C ILE A 54 18.02 16.70 -2.06
N LEU A 55 18.47 15.69 -1.30
CA LEU A 55 17.65 14.52 -0.98
C LEU A 55 16.41 14.93 -0.16
N ARG A 56 16.59 15.83 0.82
CA ARG A 56 15.49 16.35 1.64
C ARG A 56 14.50 17.15 0.81
N GLY A 57 14.96 18.04 -0.07
CA GLY A 57 14.09 18.81 -0.95
C GLY A 57 13.22 17.93 -1.85
N THR A 58 13.76 16.79 -2.31
CA THR A 58 12.97 15.83 -3.10
C THR A 58 11.84 15.20 -2.27
N ALA A 59 12.10 14.89 -0.99
CA ALA A 59 11.06 14.38 -0.09
C ALA A 59 10.04 15.47 0.29
N GLU A 60 10.45 16.73 0.42
CA GLU A 60 9.57 17.87 0.67
C GLU A 60 8.59 18.09 -0.49
N GLN A 61 9.03 17.92 -1.75
CA GLN A 61 8.17 17.99 -2.93
C GLN A 61 7.03 16.96 -2.88
N PHE A 62 7.35 15.69 -2.55
CA PHE A 62 6.31 14.68 -2.38
C PHE A 62 5.34 15.03 -1.24
N GLN A 63 5.86 15.53 -0.11
CA GLN A 63 5.02 15.90 1.03
C GLN A 63 4.07 17.06 0.71
N LEU A 64 4.52 18.05 -0.07
CA LEU A 64 3.69 19.15 -0.56
C LEU A 64 2.61 18.60 -1.51
N TRP A 65 3.01 17.79 -2.48
CA TRP A 65 2.08 17.16 -3.41
C TRP A 65 1.00 16.34 -2.70
N VAL A 66 1.36 15.54 -1.69
CA VAL A 66 0.37 14.76 -0.91
C VAL A 66 -0.64 15.67 -0.21
N LYS A 67 -0.21 16.81 0.33
CA LYS A 67 -1.14 17.76 0.97
C LYS A 67 -2.13 18.32 -0.05
N GLU A 68 -1.64 18.77 -1.21
CA GLU A 68 -2.49 19.29 -2.28
C GLU A 68 -3.47 18.24 -2.83
N GLN A 69 -3.03 16.99 -2.99
CA GLN A 69 -3.90 15.92 -3.46
C GLN A 69 -4.91 15.48 -2.40
N ALA A 70 -4.53 15.47 -1.13
CA ALA A 70 -5.43 15.16 -0.03
C ALA A 70 -6.61 16.13 0.02
N GLU A 71 -6.36 17.43 -0.19
CA GLU A 71 -7.41 18.44 -0.32
C GLU A 71 -8.33 18.16 -1.52
N LYS A 72 -7.76 17.87 -2.70
CA LYS A 72 -8.53 17.54 -3.91
C LYS A 72 -9.38 16.28 -3.78
N TRP A 73 -8.86 15.26 -3.11
CA TRP A 73 -9.59 14.01 -2.86
C TRP A 73 -10.56 14.09 -1.68
N ASN A 74 -10.54 15.20 -0.94
CA ASN A 74 -11.24 15.34 0.34
C ASN A 74 -10.88 14.20 1.31
N ALA A 75 -9.60 13.83 1.34
CA ALA A 75 -9.07 12.72 2.13
C ALA A 75 -8.24 13.28 3.29
N PRO A 76 -8.68 13.17 4.55
CA PRO A 76 -7.96 13.75 5.68
C PRO A 76 -6.61 13.06 5.89
N ILE A 77 -5.57 13.86 6.20
CA ILE A 77 -4.27 13.36 6.66
C ILE A 77 -4.27 13.42 8.18
N VAL A 78 -4.14 12.26 8.84
CA VAL A 78 -4.21 12.15 10.30
C VAL A 78 -3.03 11.36 10.86
N GLU A 79 -2.75 11.55 12.15
CA GLU A 79 -1.76 10.74 12.87
C GLU A 79 -2.32 9.34 13.15
N PRO A 80 -1.45 8.31 13.21
CA PRO A 80 -1.90 6.96 13.53
C PRO A 80 -2.47 6.88 14.96
N PRO A 81 -3.48 6.04 15.20
CA PRO A 81 -3.98 5.79 16.55
C PRO A 81 -2.91 5.10 17.40
N ARG A 82 -3.07 5.15 18.73
CA ARG A 82 -2.30 4.29 19.65
C ARG A 82 -2.70 2.81 19.54
N GLY A 83 -3.93 2.53 19.09
CA GLY A 83 -4.49 1.19 18.92
C GLY A 83 -4.37 0.63 17.50
N ARG A 84 -5.27 -0.29 17.15
CA ARG A 84 -5.26 -0.94 15.83
C ARG A 84 -5.70 0.03 14.74
N ARG A 85 -4.87 0.16 13.70
CA ARG A 85 -5.16 1.04 12.55
C ARG A 85 -6.43 0.63 11.82
N ASP A 86 -6.63 -0.68 11.62
CA ASP A 86 -7.80 -1.22 10.91
C ASP A 86 -9.12 -0.80 11.57
N GLU A 87 -9.18 -0.80 12.91
CA GLU A 87 -10.37 -0.37 13.68
C GLU A 87 -10.57 1.15 13.61
N PHE A 88 -9.49 1.91 13.63
CA PHE A 88 -9.54 3.37 13.55
C PHE A 88 -10.02 3.87 12.18
N VAL A 89 -9.63 3.22 11.09
CA VAL A 89 -10.02 3.62 9.73
C VAL A 89 -11.36 3.04 9.28
N ASP A 90 -11.86 1.99 9.94
CA ASP A 90 -13.12 1.32 9.56
C ASP A 90 -14.31 2.27 9.40
N PRO A 91 -14.54 3.25 10.31
CA PRO A 91 -15.63 4.21 10.15
C PRO A 91 -15.54 5.03 8.86
N SER A 92 -14.33 5.34 8.37
CA SER A 92 -14.09 6.11 7.15
C SER A 92 -14.50 5.37 5.87
N PHE A 93 -14.73 4.05 5.96
CA PHE A 93 -15.13 3.24 4.81
C PHE A 93 -16.65 3.08 4.66
N ARG A 94 -17.47 3.58 5.59
CA ARG A 94 -18.94 3.39 5.55
C ARG A 94 -19.60 3.99 4.30
N ASP A 95 -19.20 5.20 3.95
CA ASP A 95 -19.75 5.95 2.80
C ASP A 95 -18.73 6.09 1.66
N ALA A 96 -17.73 5.20 1.63
CA ALA A 96 -16.65 5.27 0.65
C ALA A 96 -17.15 4.91 -0.74
N ARG A 97 -16.86 5.77 -1.71
CA ARG A 97 -17.14 5.54 -3.12
C ARG A 97 -16.09 4.63 -3.75
N PRO A 98 -16.42 3.94 -4.85
CA PRO A 98 -15.41 3.26 -5.65
C PRO A 98 -14.29 4.20 -6.07
N ASP A 99 -13.06 3.71 -6.00
CA ASP A 99 -11.82 4.42 -6.34
C ASP A 99 -11.58 5.72 -5.57
N GLN A 100 -11.92 5.70 -4.28
CA GLN A 100 -11.70 6.81 -3.35
C GLN A 100 -10.55 6.54 -2.38
N VAL A 101 -9.67 7.53 -2.20
CA VAL A 101 -8.76 7.60 -1.04
C VAL A 101 -9.59 8.12 0.14
N VAL A 102 -9.78 7.32 1.18
CA VAL A 102 -10.70 7.63 2.29
C VAL A 102 -10.03 8.34 3.44
N VAL A 103 -8.77 8.00 3.75
CA VAL A 103 -7.97 8.61 4.81
C VAL A 103 -6.50 8.32 4.56
N ILE A 104 -5.61 9.22 4.98
CA ILE A 104 -4.17 9.06 4.86
C ILE A 104 -3.56 9.09 6.26
N LEU A 105 -2.96 7.99 6.70
CA LEU A 105 -2.22 7.96 7.97
C LEU A 105 -0.77 8.39 7.74
N LYS A 106 -0.38 9.51 8.34
CA LYS A 106 0.99 10.02 8.37
C LYS A 106 1.70 9.47 9.60
N ALA A 107 2.52 8.44 9.42
CA ALA A 107 3.13 7.70 10.52
C ALA A 107 4.66 7.69 10.44
N ARG A 108 5.34 7.72 11.59
CA ARG A 108 6.79 7.51 11.66
C ARG A 108 7.06 6.00 11.68
N GLU A 109 7.65 5.48 10.62
CA GLU A 109 7.88 4.05 10.40
C GLU A 109 9.30 3.79 9.88
N PRO A 110 9.88 2.61 10.16
CA PRO A 110 11.19 2.25 9.61
C PRO A 110 11.11 2.13 8.08
N ALA A 111 12.08 2.73 7.39
CA ALA A 111 12.28 2.59 5.97
C ALA A 111 13.77 2.55 5.63
N ARG A 112 14.10 1.80 4.59
CA ARG A 112 15.41 1.79 3.96
C ARG A 112 15.48 2.95 2.97
N ILE A 113 16.25 3.99 3.30
CA ILE A 113 16.31 5.25 2.54
C ILE A 113 17.73 5.62 2.11
N MET A 114 17.83 6.40 1.05
CA MET A 114 19.05 7.05 0.60
C MET A 114 19.34 8.28 1.48
N THR A 115 20.57 8.38 1.97
CA THR A 115 21.06 9.53 2.75
C THR A 115 22.45 9.92 2.26
N ALA A 116 22.78 11.21 2.35
CA ALA A 116 24.12 11.70 2.09
C ALA A 116 24.88 11.85 3.42
N ILE A 117 26.08 11.27 3.49
CA ILE A 117 27.04 11.49 4.57
C ILE A 117 28.17 12.33 4.01
N GLY A 118 28.58 13.36 4.75
CA GLY A 118 29.59 14.27 4.24
C GLY A 118 29.79 15.48 5.12
N ASP A 119 30.74 16.31 4.73
CA ASP A 119 31.01 17.59 5.35
C ASP A 119 30.60 18.71 4.40
N LYS A 120 29.70 19.56 4.89
CA LYS A 120 29.17 20.73 4.19
C LYS A 120 30.25 21.78 3.91
N LYS A 121 31.27 21.90 4.76
CA LYS A 121 32.35 22.90 4.61
C LYS A 121 33.24 22.61 3.40
N VAL A 122 33.57 21.34 3.17
CA VAL A 122 34.38 20.89 2.03
C VAL A 122 33.53 20.43 0.85
N ASN A 123 32.20 20.49 0.97
CA ASN A 123 31.21 20.05 -0.01
C ASN A 123 31.50 18.64 -0.56
N ARG A 124 31.86 17.70 0.32
CA ARG A 124 32.10 16.29 -0.05
C ARG A 124 30.99 15.42 0.51
N TRP A 125 30.30 14.70 -0.35
CA TRP A 125 29.15 13.87 0.00
C TRP A 125 29.28 12.48 -0.59
N HIS A 126 28.93 11.47 0.20
CA HIS A 126 28.79 10.09 -0.20
C HIS A 126 27.35 9.65 0.05
N LEU A 127 26.73 9.08 -0.98
CA LEU A 127 25.38 8.52 -0.86
C LEU A 127 25.47 7.11 -0.29
N GLN A 128 24.60 6.81 0.67
CA GLN A 128 24.42 5.46 1.18
C GLN A 128 22.94 5.16 1.40
N ILE A 129 22.60 3.88 1.38
CA ILE A 129 21.28 3.41 1.80
C ILE A 129 21.36 2.95 3.25
N ALA A 130 20.45 3.41 4.09
CA ALA A 130 20.39 3.04 5.50
C ALA A 130 18.96 2.98 6.03
N ASP A 131 18.74 2.13 7.05
CA ASP A 131 17.46 2.06 7.75
C ASP A 131 17.30 3.26 8.68
N ARG A 132 16.18 3.97 8.53
CA ARG A 132 15.84 5.16 9.32
C ARG A 132 14.37 5.15 9.67
N TRP A 133 14.05 5.71 10.83
CA TRP A 133 12.67 6.04 11.18
C TRP A 133 12.29 7.35 10.50
N VAL A 134 11.37 7.27 9.54
CA VAL A 134 10.95 8.41 8.73
C VAL A 134 9.44 8.50 8.66
N VAL A 135 8.93 9.67 8.30
CA VAL A 135 7.51 9.83 8.00
C VAL A 135 7.18 9.08 6.71
N GLN A 136 6.17 8.23 6.77
CA GLN A 136 5.57 7.54 5.63
C GLN A 136 4.07 7.85 5.58
N TYR A 137 3.50 7.75 4.39
CA TYR A 137 2.08 8.01 4.14
C TYR A 137 1.38 6.70 3.79
N ASN A 138 0.40 6.31 4.60
CA ASN A 138 -0.42 5.13 4.36
C ASN A 138 -1.79 5.60 3.86
N PHE A 139 -2.01 5.51 2.56
CA PHE A 139 -3.26 5.81 1.88
C PHE A 139 -4.20 4.63 2.04
N TYR A 140 -5.32 4.83 2.74
CA TYR A 140 -6.42 3.86 2.81
C TYR A 140 -7.41 4.15 1.70
N ILE A 141 -7.79 3.11 0.97
CA ILE A 141 -8.41 3.24 -0.34
C ILE A 141 -9.56 2.25 -0.46
N SER A 142 -10.69 2.71 -0.98
CA SER A 142 -11.80 1.89 -1.44
C SER A 142 -11.68 1.70 -2.94
N ASP A 143 -11.03 0.62 -3.38
CA ASP A 143 -10.92 0.29 -4.80
C ASP A 143 -12.20 -0.39 -5.30
N GLN A 144 -12.60 -0.08 -6.52
CA GLN A 144 -13.84 -0.62 -7.11
C GLN A 144 -13.87 -2.16 -7.18
N TYR A 145 -12.74 -2.82 -7.43
CA TYR A 145 -12.68 -4.28 -7.57
C TYR A 145 -12.14 -4.95 -6.31
N TRP A 146 -11.11 -4.38 -5.69
CA TRP A 146 -10.43 -4.94 -4.53
C TRP A 146 -11.07 -4.57 -3.20
N GLY A 147 -12.02 -3.63 -3.21
CA GLY A 147 -12.62 -3.09 -2.01
C GLY A 147 -11.57 -2.39 -1.15
N ARG A 148 -11.60 -2.61 0.16
CA ARG A 148 -10.70 -1.91 1.09
C ARG A 148 -9.27 -2.43 0.94
N MET A 149 -8.37 -1.50 0.67
CA MET A 149 -6.93 -1.74 0.54
C MET A 149 -6.13 -0.58 1.14
N PHE A 150 -4.80 -0.73 1.22
CA PHE A 150 -3.94 0.41 1.52
C PHE A 150 -2.68 0.41 0.66
N VAL A 151 -2.17 1.62 0.40
CA VAL A 151 -0.86 1.85 -0.22
C VAL A 151 -0.03 2.68 0.72
N ARG A 152 1.14 2.18 1.10
CA ARG A 152 2.13 2.95 1.85
C ARG A 152 3.18 3.49 0.91
N MET A 153 3.53 4.76 1.04
CA MET A 153 4.60 5.40 0.28
C MET A 153 5.61 6.08 1.19
N CYS A 154 6.89 5.85 0.87
CA CYS A 154 8.00 6.56 1.47
C CYS A 154 8.33 7.80 0.62
N PRO A 155 8.29 9.02 1.20
CA PRO A 155 8.64 10.24 0.47
C PRO A 155 10.15 10.37 0.23
N TYR A 156 10.98 9.54 0.86
CA TYR A 156 12.43 9.59 0.72
C TYR A 156 12.89 8.59 -0.33
N LEU A 157 13.91 8.96 -1.11
CA LEU A 157 14.59 8.05 -2.03
C LEU A 157 14.95 6.74 -1.32
N PRO A 158 14.75 5.56 -1.93
CA PRO A 158 14.37 5.33 -3.33
C PRO A 158 12.84 5.24 -3.58
N PHE A 159 12.02 5.94 -2.77
CA PHE A 159 10.56 6.00 -2.87
C PHE A 159 9.89 4.62 -2.81
N SER A 160 10.29 3.79 -1.84
CA SER A 160 9.66 2.49 -1.66
C SER A 160 8.16 2.63 -1.40
N ALA A 161 7.39 1.75 -2.01
CA ALA A 161 5.95 1.66 -1.81
C ALA A 161 5.54 0.25 -1.43
N ARG A 162 4.41 0.11 -0.73
CA ARG A 162 3.82 -1.19 -0.40
C ARG A 162 2.31 -1.15 -0.61
N VAL A 163 1.82 -1.97 -1.52
CA VAL A 163 0.40 -2.11 -1.84
C VAL A 163 -0.13 -3.36 -1.14
N CYS A 164 -1.13 -3.21 -0.28
CA CYS A 164 -1.78 -4.32 0.41
C CYS A 164 -3.12 -4.62 -0.23
N LEU A 165 -3.28 -5.83 -0.76
CA LEU A 165 -4.52 -6.32 -1.37
C LEU A 165 -5.11 -7.42 -0.49
N ASN A 166 -6.43 -7.53 -0.46
CA ASN A 166 -7.17 -8.53 0.32
C ASN A 166 -8.15 -9.27 -0.59
N GLN A 167 -7.94 -10.59 -0.78
CA GLN A 167 -8.78 -11.36 -1.69
C GLN A 167 -10.20 -11.54 -1.15
N HIS A 168 -10.42 -11.49 0.16
CA HIS A 168 -11.77 -11.57 0.74
C HIS A 168 -12.64 -10.38 0.36
N HIS A 169 -12.08 -9.16 0.35
CA HIS A 169 -12.81 -7.99 -0.12
C HIS A 169 -13.08 -8.05 -1.63
N TRP A 170 -12.10 -8.52 -2.40
CA TRP A 170 -12.27 -8.76 -3.84
C TRP A 170 -13.36 -9.80 -4.12
N LEU A 171 -13.37 -10.93 -3.40
CA LEU A 171 -14.40 -11.97 -3.49
C LEU A 171 -15.77 -11.45 -3.10
N ALA A 172 -15.87 -10.66 -2.03
CA ALA A 172 -17.12 -10.04 -1.62
C ALA A 172 -17.67 -9.09 -2.70
N ASN A 173 -16.80 -8.36 -3.40
CA ASN A 173 -17.21 -7.53 -4.54
C ASN A 173 -17.70 -8.40 -5.71
N ARG A 174 -16.95 -9.45 -6.09
CA ARG A 174 -17.34 -10.38 -7.17
C ARG A 174 -18.67 -11.09 -6.89
N MET A 175 -18.87 -11.56 -5.66
CA MET A 175 -20.14 -12.18 -5.27
C MET A 175 -21.31 -11.18 -5.31
N ARG A 176 -21.08 -9.91 -4.94
CA ARG A 176 -22.10 -8.84 -5.11
C ARG A 176 -22.42 -8.57 -6.58
N GLU A 177 -21.41 -8.55 -7.45
CA GLU A 177 -21.60 -8.41 -8.90
C GLU A 177 -22.43 -9.55 -9.50
N GLU A 178 -22.25 -10.79 -9.01
CA GLU A 178 -22.99 -11.96 -9.45
C GLU A 178 -24.34 -12.17 -8.73
N GLY A 179 -24.70 -11.30 -7.79
CA GLY A 179 -25.94 -11.43 -7.01
C GLY A 179 -25.97 -12.65 -6.08
N ILE A 180 -24.80 -13.11 -5.62
CA ILE A 180 -24.69 -14.24 -4.68
C ILE A 180 -24.90 -13.71 -3.26
N ASP A 181 -25.85 -14.29 -2.54
CA ASP A 181 -26.08 -13.97 -1.14
C ASP A 181 -24.93 -14.49 -0.25
N PHE A 182 -24.37 -13.61 0.58
CA PHE A 182 -23.37 -14.01 1.58
C PHE A 182 -23.45 -13.14 2.83
N GLN A 183 -22.88 -13.65 3.92
CA GLN A 183 -22.65 -12.91 5.14
C GLN A 183 -21.16 -12.97 5.48
N GLN A 184 -20.52 -11.80 5.52
CA GLN A 184 -19.11 -11.67 5.85
C GLN A 184 -18.94 -11.02 7.24
N CYS A 185 -18.02 -11.54 8.04
CA CYS A 185 -17.56 -10.94 9.28
C CYS A 185 -16.03 -10.80 9.21
N SER A 186 -15.54 -9.55 9.12
CA SER A 186 -14.12 -9.30 8.83
C SER A 186 -13.70 -10.04 7.54
N ASN A 187 -12.72 -10.93 7.59
CA ASN A 187 -12.29 -11.74 6.45
C ASN A 187 -13.01 -13.09 6.33
N ALA A 188 -13.88 -13.47 7.27
CA ALA A 188 -14.57 -14.77 7.23
C ALA A 188 -15.95 -14.69 6.56
N PHE A 189 -16.21 -15.55 5.57
CA PHE A 189 -17.57 -15.79 5.06
C PHE A 189 -18.31 -16.79 5.95
N LEU A 190 -19.31 -16.32 6.70
CA LEU A 190 -20.11 -17.14 7.63
C LEU A 190 -21.26 -17.86 6.92
N ARG A 191 -21.76 -17.27 5.84
CA ARG A 191 -22.81 -17.82 4.96
C ARG A 191 -22.48 -17.47 3.52
N CYS A 192 -22.75 -18.39 2.61
CA CYS A 192 -22.63 -18.19 1.17
C CYS A 192 -23.68 -19.06 0.49
N GLY A 193 -24.49 -18.47 -0.39
CA GLY A 193 -25.53 -19.19 -1.15
C GLY A 193 -24.96 -20.11 -2.24
N ALA A 194 -23.72 -19.87 -2.68
CA ALA A 194 -23.04 -20.66 -3.70
C ALA A 194 -21.54 -20.88 -3.37
N PRO A 195 -21.20 -21.72 -2.37
CA PRO A 195 -19.81 -21.94 -1.96
C PRO A 195 -18.89 -22.46 -3.07
N GLU A 196 -19.40 -23.30 -3.98
CA GLU A 196 -18.63 -23.77 -5.14
C GLU A 196 -18.28 -22.61 -6.07
N ARG A 197 -19.22 -21.68 -6.29
CA ARG A 197 -18.98 -20.50 -7.12
C ARG A 197 -17.99 -19.53 -6.47
N LEU A 198 -18.06 -19.36 -5.14
CA LEU A 198 -17.05 -18.63 -4.36
C LEU A 198 -15.64 -19.17 -4.62
N GLN A 199 -15.46 -20.49 -4.60
CA GLN A 199 -14.16 -21.10 -4.89
C GLN A 199 -13.72 -20.85 -6.34
N GLN A 200 -14.61 -21.03 -7.32
CA GLN A 200 -14.32 -20.74 -8.73
C GLN A 200 -13.87 -19.30 -8.93
N LEU A 201 -14.57 -18.34 -8.30
CA LEU A 201 -14.18 -16.93 -8.32
C LEU A 201 -12.79 -16.72 -7.73
N ALA A 202 -12.48 -17.34 -6.59
CA ALA A 202 -11.16 -17.26 -5.96
C ALA A 202 -10.05 -17.76 -6.88
N ASP A 203 -10.31 -18.83 -7.64
CA ASP A 203 -9.36 -19.45 -8.56
C ASP A 203 -9.17 -18.66 -9.86
N THR A 204 -10.07 -17.73 -10.19
CA THR A 204 -9.92 -16.86 -11.39
C THR A 204 -8.89 -15.76 -11.24
N LEU A 205 -8.45 -15.47 -10.01
CA LEU A 205 -7.56 -14.35 -9.75
C LEU A 205 -6.14 -14.63 -10.28
N THR A 206 -5.60 -13.69 -11.06
CA THR A 206 -4.28 -13.83 -11.68
C THR A 206 -3.24 -12.87 -11.08
N ALA A 207 -1.96 -13.13 -11.38
CA ALA A 207 -0.88 -12.20 -11.04
C ALA A 207 -1.03 -10.84 -11.76
N GLU A 208 -1.66 -10.82 -12.94
CA GLU A 208 -1.88 -9.60 -13.69
C GLU A 208 -2.95 -8.71 -13.04
N ASP A 209 -3.98 -9.29 -12.42
CA ASP A 209 -4.97 -8.53 -11.63
C ASP A 209 -4.32 -7.79 -10.45
N LEU A 210 -3.41 -8.47 -9.75
CA LEU A 210 -2.61 -7.90 -8.66
C LEU A 210 -1.73 -6.75 -9.18
N ALA A 211 -1.01 -6.99 -10.27
CA ALA A 211 -0.10 -6.02 -10.87
C ALA A 211 -0.84 -4.81 -11.43
N SER A 212 -1.99 -5.02 -12.07
CA SER A 212 -2.84 -3.96 -12.62
C SER A 212 -3.36 -3.03 -11.53
N CYS A 213 -3.87 -3.58 -10.43
CA CYS A 213 -4.27 -2.78 -9.26
C CYS A 213 -3.09 -2.01 -8.67
N GLY A 214 -1.94 -2.67 -8.52
CA GLY A 214 -0.71 -2.04 -8.05
C GLY A 214 -0.29 -0.85 -8.94
N ARG A 215 -0.23 -1.04 -10.26
CA ARG A 215 0.13 0.01 -11.22
C ARG A 215 -0.87 1.17 -11.22
N LYS A 216 -2.17 0.87 -11.20
CA LYS A 216 -3.24 1.89 -11.11
C LYS A 216 -3.02 2.82 -9.93
N TRP A 217 -2.86 2.28 -8.73
CA TRP A 217 -2.73 3.10 -7.52
C TRP A 217 -1.36 3.74 -7.38
N LEU A 218 -0.28 3.06 -7.79
CA LEU A 218 1.04 3.69 -7.78
C LEU A 218 1.08 4.88 -8.75
N ALA A 219 0.54 4.77 -9.97
CA ALA A 219 0.47 5.88 -10.91
C ALA A 219 -0.36 7.07 -10.39
N ARG A 220 -1.44 6.80 -9.65
CA ARG A 220 -2.28 7.84 -9.05
C ARG A 220 -1.66 8.49 -7.81
N LEU A 221 -0.79 7.77 -7.10
CA LEU A 221 -0.18 8.21 -5.84
C LEU A 221 1.25 8.77 -6.01
N THR A 222 1.74 8.85 -7.25
CA THR A 222 3.03 9.46 -7.59
C THR A 222 2.84 10.83 -8.25
N PRO A 223 3.62 11.85 -7.87
CA PRO A 223 3.65 13.16 -8.53
C PRO A 223 4.19 13.11 -9.96
#